data_AF-A0A6A3FCM4-F1
#
_entry.id   AF-A0A6A3FCM4-F1
#
_cell.length_a   1.000
_cell.length_b   1.000
_cell.length_c   1.000
_cell.angle_alpha   90.00
_cell.angle_beta   90.00
_cell.angle_gamma   90.00
#
_symmetry.space_group_name_H-M   'P 1'
#
loop_
_entity.id
_entity.type
_entity.pdbx_description
1 polymer ?
#
loop_
_entity_poly.entity_id
_entity_poly.type
_entity_poly.pdbx_seq_one_letter_code
_entity_poly.pdbx_strand_id
1 'polypeptide(L)'
;MEAASTTEEPPETANASPSQLVAVSELISAGAIKGKTEREAAWSEGIPCWTLNDLRKDEKSIFAYEGSEKTLSRAPGRPETVPFGGELITFMKDARRDSEVLTAKMMACYVRDQYPDWLESYMVGKKDAATAYESLLRLLRRFAYRHGFVQRTPSDLKEKLTDLVALRDEFAEMFKEKYVGYEASTVFNTDKTGIYFDMPPSKTAF
;
A
#
# COMPACT_ATOMS: atom_id res chain seq x y z
N MET A 1 40.19 31.20 -43.27
CA MET A 1 40.21 29.89 -42.58
C MET A 1 40.03 30.18 -41.11
N GLU A 2 38.81 30.09 -40.62
CA GLU A 2 38.48 30.09 -39.19
C GLU A 2 37.31 29.11 -39.04
N ALA A 3 37.55 28.02 -38.30
CA ALA A 3 36.56 27.00 -38.02
C ALA A 3 35.94 27.29 -36.65
N ALA A 4 34.67 27.66 -36.62
CA ALA A 4 33.89 27.77 -35.40
C ALA A 4 33.47 26.35 -34.96
N SER A 5 33.99 25.91 -33.82
CA SER A 5 33.60 24.67 -33.15
C SER A 5 32.40 24.95 -32.25
N THR A 6 31.20 24.62 -32.71
CA THR A 6 30.00 24.59 -31.86
C THR A 6 30.00 23.26 -31.10
N THR A 7 30.34 23.31 -29.82
CA THR A 7 30.14 22.20 -28.88
C THR A 7 28.67 22.22 -28.45
N GLU A 8 27.86 21.30 -28.97
CA GLU A 8 26.51 21.07 -28.42
C GLU A 8 26.64 20.39 -27.05
N GLU A 9 26.08 21.03 -26.02
CA GLU A 9 25.90 20.42 -24.69
C GLU A 9 24.88 19.27 -24.75
N PRO A 10 25.14 18.13 -24.08
CA PRO A 10 24.19 17.04 -23.98
C PRO A 10 23.01 17.42 -23.06
N PRO A 11 21.76 17.02 -23.38
CA PRO A 11 20.59 17.38 -22.60
C PRO A 11 20.59 16.75 -21.20
N GLU A 12 20.16 17.55 -20.23
CA GLU A 12 19.99 17.25 -18.81
C GLU A 12 19.39 15.86 -18.53
N THR A 13 19.99 15.16 -17.59
CA THR A 13 19.55 13.86 -17.07
C THR A 13 18.21 13.96 -16.34
N ALA A 14 17.12 13.80 -17.07
CA ALA A 14 15.79 13.58 -16.48
C ALA A 14 15.69 12.12 -16.02
N ASN A 15 15.84 11.89 -14.72
CA ASN A 15 15.55 10.59 -14.11
C ASN A 15 14.08 10.21 -14.40
N ALA A 16 13.87 9.00 -14.94
CA ALA A 16 12.56 8.52 -15.35
C ALA A 16 11.56 8.55 -14.16
N SER A 17 10.37 9.11 -14.40
CA SER A 17 9.30 9.19 -13.41
C SER A 17 8.76 7.81 -13.04
N PRO A 18 8.22 7.58 -11.82
CA PRO A 18 7.66 6.28 -11.39
C PRO A 18 6.58 5.71 -12.33
N SER A 19 5.86 6.56 -13.04
CA SER A 19 4.89 6.21 -14.09
C SER A 19 5.53 5.55 -15.33
N GLN A 20 6.80 5.85 -15.62
CA GLN A 20 7.56 5.24 -16.71
C GLN A 20 7.91 3.78 -16.40
N LEU A 21 8.22 3.45 -15.15
CA LEU A 21 8.62 2.08 -14.76
C LEU A 21 7.46 1.08 -14.84
N VAL A 22 6.23 1.52 -14.55
CA VAL A 22 5.02 0.68 -14.71
C VAL A 22 4.76 0.38 -16.18
N ALA A 23 4.80 1.41 -17.04
CA ALA A 23 4.65 1.25 -18.48
C ALA A 23 5.71 0.32 -19.10
N VAL A 24 6.95 0.37 -18.61
CA VAL A 24 8.04 -0.49 -19.09
C VAL A 24 7.80 -1.96 -18.73
N SER A 25 7.27 -2.27 -17.54
CA SER A 25 6.93 -3.64 -17.14
C SER A 25 5.76 -4.24 -17.95
N GLU A 26 4.80 -3.42 -18.36
CA GLU A 26 3.70 -3.82 -19.25
C GLU A 26 4.20 -4.09 -20.68
N LEU A 27 5.09 -3.25 -21.21
CA LEU A 27 5.71 -3.42 -22.54
C LEU A 27 6.57 -4.69 -22.63
N ILE A 28 7.25 -5.05 -21.54
CA ILE A 28 8.02 -6.30 -21.43
C ILE A 28 7.08 -7.51 -21.37
N SER A 29 6.00 -7.43 -20.57
CA SER A 29 5.00 -8.50 -20.42
C SER A 29 4.22 -8.75 -21.72
N ALA A 30 4.00 -7.71 -22.52
CA ALA A 30 3.39 -7.79 -23.85
C ALA A 30 4.33 -8.33 -24.94
N GLY A 31 5.61 -8.61 -24.61
CA GLY A 31 6.60 -9.09 -25.57
C GLY A 31 7.04 -8.06 -26.61
N ALA A 32 6.72 -6.77 -26.42
CA ALA A 32 6.96 -5.71 -27.40
C ALA A 32 8.45 -5.46 -27.68
N ILE A 33 9.33 -5.97 -26.82
CA ILE A 33 10.79 -5.81 -26.88
C ILE A 33 11.50 -7.13 -27.23
N LYS A 34 10.77 -8.25 -27.33
CA LYS A 34 11.32 -9.58 -27.56
C LYS A 34 11.76 -9.73 -29.02
N GLY A 35 13.06 -9.86 -29.25
CA GLY A 35 13.65 -9.99 -30.59
C GLY A 35 14.08 -8.68 -31.25
N LYS A 36 13.86 -7.52 -30.61
CA LYS A 36 14.39 -6.22 -31.07
C LYS A 36 15.83 -6.01 -30.60
N THR A 37 16.64 -5.34 -31.42
CA THR A 37 17.95 -4.85 -30.97
C THR A 37 17.77 -3.73 -29.94
N GLU A 38 18.78 -3.50 -29.09
CA GLU A 38 18.70 -2.51 -27.99
C GLU A 38 18.34 -1.10 -28.48
N ARG A 39 18.89 -0.71 -29.63
CA ARG A 39 18.63 0.61 -30.24
C ARG A 39 17.22 0.72 -30.80
N GLU A 40 16.72 -0.33 -31.43
CA GLU A 40 15.35 -0.37 -31.95
C GLU A 40 14.32 -0.32 -30.82
N ALA A 41 14.59 -1.02 -29.72
CA ALA A 41 13.78 -0.98 -28.52
C ALA A 41 13.81 0.41 -27.83
N ALA A 42 14.99 1.01 -27.72
CA ALA A 42 15.16 2.32 -27.11
C ALA A 42 14.42 3.41 -27.91
N TRP A 43 14.50 3.36 -29.24
CA TRP A 43 13.80 4.29 -30.11
C TRP A 43 12.30 4.05 -30.18
N SER A 44 11.83 2.80 -30.18
CA SER A 44 10.38 2.52 -30.26
C SER A 44 9.65 2.89 -28.97
N GLU A 45 10.28 2.70 -27.81
CA GLU A 45 9.65 2.89 -26.51
C GLU A 45 10.07 4.19 -25.79
N GLY A 46 11.05 4.94 -26.33
CA GLY A 46 11.57 6.15 -25.68
C GLY A 46 12.36 5.90 -24.39
N ILE A 47 12.85 4.67 -24.19
CA ILE A 47 13.58 4.25 -22.99
C ILE A 47 15.09 4.31 -23.28
N PRO A 48 15.92 4.93 -22.42
CA PRO A 48 17.37 4.93 -22.61
C PRO A 48 17.97 3.51 -22.68
N CYS A 49 18.94 3.28 -23.58
CA CYS A 49 19.54 1.96 -23.79
C CYS A 49 20.13 1.33 -22.52
N TRP A 50 20.71 2.15 -21.63
CA TRP A 50 21.29 1.66 -20.37
C TRP A 50 20.22 1.10 -19.43
N THR A 51 19.06 1.76 -19.35
CA THR A 51 17.90 1.26 -18.59
C THR A 51 17.38 -0.06 -19.15
N LEU A 52 17.31 -0.21 -20.48
CA LEU A 52 16.94 -1.48 -21.10
C LEU A 52 17.94 -2.61 -20.79
N ASN A 53 19.24 -2.29 -20.74
CA ASN A 53 20.28 -3.25 -20.43
C ASN A 53 20.26 -3.70 -18.97
N ASP A 54 20.00 -2.81 -18.03
CA ASP A 54 19.84 -3.20 -16.62
C ASP A 54 18.57 -4.04 -16.43
N LEU A 55 17.47 -3.70 -17.10
CA LEU A 55 16.24 -4.51 -17.08
C LEU A 55 16.43 -5.90 -17.68
N ARG A 56 17.22 -6.03 -18.77
CA ARG A 56 17.57 -7.34 -19.36
C ARG A 56 18.42 -8.19 -18.42
N LYS A 57 19.33 -7.58 -17.66
CA LYS A 57 20.12 -8.30 -16.65
C LYS A 57 19.23 -8.82 -15.52
N ASP A 58 18.26 -8.01 -15.10
CA ASP A 58 17.33 -8.32 -14.01
C ASP A 58 16.04 -9.03 -14.48
N GLU A 59 15.96 -9.46 -15.75
CA GLU A 59 14.77 -10.06 -16.35
C GLU A 59 14.19 -11.20 -15.48
N LYS A 60 15.07 -12.10 -15.05
CA LYS A 60 14.67 -13.26 -14.22
C LYS A 60 14.13 -12.86 -12.85
N SER A 61 14.70 -11.83 -12.22
CA SER A 61 14.25 -11.39 -10.88
C SER A 61 12.94 -10.60 -10.96
N ILE A 62 12.72 -9.86 -12.04
CA ILE A 62 11.47 -9.17 -12.34
C ILE A 62 10.35 -10.19 -12.56
N PHE A 63 10.56 -11.21 -13.39
CA PHE A 63 9.55 -12.25 -13.66
C PHE A 63 9.32 -13.22 -12.49
N ALA A 64 10.30 -13.39 -11.60
CA ALA A 64 10.16 -14.22 -10.40
C ALA A 64 9.46 -13.50 -9.23
N TYR A 65 9.10 -12.22 -9.38
CA TYR A 65 8.46 -11.45 -8.33
C TYR A 65 6.99 -11.84 -8.14
N GLU A 66 6.66 -12.45 -7.00
CA GLU A 66 5.31 -12.92 -6.64
C GLU A 66 4.55 -11.94 -5.71
N GLY A 67 5.06 -10.72 -5.54
CA GLY A 67 4.45 -9.70 -4.69
C GLY A 67 3.31 -8.93 -5.36
N SER A 68 2.63 -8.08 -4.60
CA SER A 68 1.53 -7.25 -5.14
C SER A 68 2.04 -6.25 -6.20
N GLU A 69 1.27 -6.02 -7.26
CA GLU A 69 1.55 -4.92 -8.22
C GLU A 69 1.60 -3.54 -7.54
N LYS A 70 0.90 -3.37 -6.40
CA LYS A 70 0.96 -2.13 -5.58
C LYS A 70 2.35 -1.89 -4.97
N THR A 71 3.20 -2.92 -4.95
CA THR A 71 4.59 -2.83 -4.51
C THR A 71 5.58 -2.67 -5.68
N LEU A 72 5.19 -2.89 -6.94
CA LEU A 72 6.02 -2.66 -8.12
C LEU A 72 6.15 -1.18 -8.50
N SER A 73 5.08 -0.39 -8.34
CA SER A 73 5.15 1.08 -8.50
C SER A 73 5.99 1.78 -7.42
N ARG A 74 6.41 1.02 -6.41
CA ARG A 74 7.26 1.46 -5.33
C ARG A 74 8.68 0.98 -5.66
N ALA A 75 9.45 1.84 -6.34
CA ALA A 75 10.89 1.66 -6.54
C ALA A 75 11.51 0.97 -5.31
N PRO A 76 12.36 -0.08 -5.48
CA PRO A 76 12.83 -0.92 -4.37
C PRO A 76 13.25 -0.06 -3.20
N GLY A 77 12.32 0.11 -2.26
CA GLY A 77 12.50 1.06 -1.19
C GLY A 77 13.58 0.52 -0.27
N ARG A 78 14.30 1.41 0.41
CA ARG A 78 15.21 1.03 1.49
C ARG A 78 14.55 -0.04 2.39
N PRO A 79 15.24 -1.17 2.67
CA PRO A 79 14.70 -2.24 3.50
C PRO A 79 14.11 -1.72 4.81
N GLU A 80 13.13 -2.44 5.34
CA GLU A 80 12.52 -2.11 6.64
C GLU A 80 13.59 -2.08 7.72
N THR A 81 13.75 -0.92 8.36
CA THR A 81 14.71 -0.70 9.47
C THR A 81 14.27 -1.39 10.77
N VAL A 82 13.06 -1.97 10.81
CA VAL A 82 12.44 -2.46 12.04
C VAL A 82 12.64 -3.98 12.14
N PRO A 83 13.51 -4.48 13.03
CA PRO A 83 13.86 -5.90 13.10
C PRO A 83 12.71 -6.79 13.62
N PHE A 84 11.72 -6.20 14.29
CA PHE A 84 10.55 -6.87 14.87
C PHE A 84 9.25 -6.61 14.08
N GLY A 85 9.36 -6.44 12.75
CA GLY A 85 8.22 -6.10 11.91
C GLY A 85 7.02 -7.05 12.06
N GLY A 86 7.26 -8.35 12.19
CA GLY A 86 6.20 -9.36 12.35
C GLY A 86 5.35 -9.15 13.61
N GLU A 87 6.00 -8.96 14.76
CA GLU A 87 5.34 -8.75 16.05
C GLU A 87 4.55 -7.44 16.08
N LEU A 88 5.13 -6.37 15.52
CA LEU A 88 4.43 -5.09 15.37
C LEU A 88 3.21 -5.22 14.45
N ILE A 89 3.27 -6.02 13.38
CA ILE A 89 2.12 -6.28 12.50
C ILE A 89 1.01 -7.03 13.24
N THR A 90 1.36 -8.01 14.07
CA THR A 90 0.38 -8.74 14.89
C THR A 90 -0.35 -7.78 15.83
N PHE A 91 0.41 -6.97 16.59
CA PHE A 91 -0.17 -5.92 17.44
C PHE A 91 -1.10 -4.98 16.67
N MET A 92 -0.69 -4.51 15.48
CA MET A 92 -1.52 -3.64 14.66
C MET A 92 -2.81 -4.31 14.17
N LYS A 93 -2.78 -5.62 13.90
CA LYS A 93 -3.97 -6.41 13.51
C LYS A 93 -4.93 -6.59 14.68
N ASP A 94 -4.40 -6.86 15.87
CA ASP A 94 -5.20 -7.07 17.08
C ASP A 94 -5.88 -5.77 17.51
N ALA A 95 -5.15 -4.65 17.55
CA ALA A 95 -5.74 -3.33 17.81
C ALA A 95 -6.88 -2.99 16.82
N ARG A 96 -6.76 -3.40 15.56
CA ARG A 96 -7.83 -3.24 14.57
C ARG A 96 -9.00 -4.20 14.79
N ARG A 97 -8.75 -5.41 15.28
CA ARG A 97 -9.80 -6.39 15.60
C ARG A 97 -10.67 -5.89 16.73
N ASP A 98 -10.06 -5.26 17.72
CA ASP A 98 -10.74 -4.71 18.90
C ASP A 98 -11.37 -3.33 18.63
N SER A 99 -11.38 -2.89 17.36
CA SER A 99 -11.93 -1.62 16.90
C SER A 99 -11.26 -0.39 17.52
N GLU A 100 -10.00 -0.52 17.96
CA GLU A 100 -9.22 0.60 18.50
C GLU A 100 -8.59 1.45 17.40
N VAL A 101 -8.42 2.74 17.69
CA VAL A 101 -7.77 3.68 16.77
C VAL A 101 -6.27 3.45 16.77
N LEU A 102 -5.79 2.72 15.76
CA LEU A 102 -4.36 2.47 15.58
C LEU A 102 -3.60 3.76 15.20
N THR A 103 -2.97 4.38 16.20
CA THR A 103 -2.19 5.61 16.05
C THR A 103 -0.69 5.33 16.09
N ALA A 104 0.12 6.17 15.42
CA ALA A 104 1.58 6.09 15.50
C ALA A 104 2.14 6.18 16.93
N LYS A 105 1.45 6.93 17.80
CA LYS A 105 1.74 6.97 19.24
C LYS A 105 1.55 5.61 19.91
N MET A 106 0.49 4.89 19.58
CA MET A 106 0.18 3.57 20.13
C MET A 106 1.24 2.55 19.71
N MET A 107 1.63 2.58 18.44
CA MET A 107 2.78 1.81 17.94
C MET A 107 4.08 2.19 18.67
N ALA A 108 4.33 3.48 18.92
CA ALA A 108 5.53 3.93 19.63
C ALA A 108 5.55 3.47 21.10
N CYS A 109 4.40 3.45 21.78
CA CYS A 109 4.28 2.88 23.12
C CYS A 109 4.59 1.38 23.10
N TYR A 110 4.00 0.62 22.17
CA TYR A 110 4.31 -0.80 22.01
C TYR A 110 5.81 -1.05 21.79
N VAL A 111 6.45 -0.26 20.92
CA VAL A 111 7.90 -0.37 20.69
C VAL A 111 8.72 -0.05 21.93
N ARG A 112 8.36 0.99 22.67
CA ARG A 112 9.03 1.35 23.92
C ARG A 112 8.90 0.23 24.96
N ASP A 113 7.73 -0.39 25.05
CA ASP A 113 7.41 -1.35 26.10
C ASP A 113 7.99 -2.75 25.77
N GLN A 114 8.07 -3.13 24.50
CA GLN A 114 8.55 -4.46 24.06
C GLN A 114 10.02 -4.45 23.59
N TYR A 115 10.54 -3.33 23.07
CA TYR A 115 11.91 -3.23 22.54
C TYR A 115 12.62 -1.95 23.02
N PRO A 116 12.79 -1.77 24.35
CA PRO A 116 13.46 -0.59 24.89
C PRO A 116 14.91 -0.47 24.39
N ASP A 117 15.66 -1.57 24.33
CA ASP A 117 17.06 -1.59 23.88
C ASP A 117 17.20 -1.11 22.43
N TRP A 118 16.30 -1.58 21.56
CA TRP A 118 16.27 -1.14 20.17
C TRP A 118 15.92 0.34 20.08
N LEU A 119 14.92 0.79 20.85
CA LEU A 119 14.51 2.18 20.90
C LEU A 119 15.66 3.08 21.36
N GLU A 120 16.40 2.69 22.40
CA GLU A 120 17.58 3.41 22.86
C GLU A 120 18.63 3.50 21.75
N SER A 121 18.97 2.38 21.11
CA SER A 121 19.92 2.36 20.00
C SER A 121 19.50 3.24 18.82
N TYR A 122 18.19 3.34 18.56
CA TYR A 122 17.63 4.17 17.50
C TYR A 122 17.72 5.68 17.82
N MET A 123 17.65 6.03 19.11
CA MET A 123 17.73 7.41 19.58
C MET A 123 19.18 7.92 19.66
N VAL A 124 20.17 7.02 19.75
CA VAL A 124 21.60 7.37 19.73
C VAL A 124 21.96 8.13 18.44
N GLY A 125 22.67 9.25 18.58
CA GLY A 125 23.14 10.07 17.46
C GLY A 125 22.08 10.97 16.83
N LYS A 126 20.87 11.03 17.39
CA LYS A 126 19.86 12.04 17.00
C LYS A 126 20.16 13.37 17.68
N LYS A 127 19.83 14.46 16.98
CA LYS A 127 20.11 15.82 17.44
C LYS A 127 19.45 16.16 18.78
N ASP A 128 18.14 15.88 18.89
CA ASP A 128 17.32 16.19 20.07
C ASP A 128 16.31 15.07 20.32
N ALA A 129 15.90 14.86 21.58
CA ALA A 129 14.92 13.84 21.95
C ALA A 129 13.56 14.03 21.25
N ALA A 130 13.09 15.28 21.13
CA ALA A 130 11.85 15.60 20.43
C ALA A 130 11.93 15.25 18.93
N THR A 131 13.04 15.62 18.29
CA THR A 131 13.32 15.30 16.88
C THR A 131 13.44 13.79 16.65
N ALA A 132 14.04 13.10 17.61
CA ALA A 132 14.19 11.65 17.60
C ALA A 132 12.83 10.94 17.69
N TYR A 133 11.96 11.39 18.60
CA TYR A 133 10.59 10.89 18.74
C TYR A 133 9.73 11.16 17.48
N GLU A 134 9.80 12.36 16.91
CA GLU A 134 9.10 12.65 15.64
C GLU A 134 9.61 11.79 14.48
N SER A 135 10.92 11.51 14.45
CA SER A 135 11.49 10.60 13.45
C SER A 135 10.96 9.17 13.61
N LEU A 136 10.78 8.71 14.86
CA LEU A 136 10.19 7.41 15.17
C LEU A 136 8.72 7.35 14.71
N LEU A 137 7.92 8.37 15.02
CA LEU A 137 6.53 8.42 14.55
C LEU A 137 6.44 8.37 13.02
N ARG A 138 7.35 9.06 12.31
CA ARG A 138 7.44 8.99 10.85
C ARG A 138 7.81 7.59 10.35
N LEU A 139 8.76 6.91 11.02
CA LEU A 139 9.13 5.53 10.70
C LEU A 139 7.92 4.59 10.83
N LEU A 140 7.20 4.67 11.96
CA LEU A 140 6.04 3.81 12.24
C LEU A 140 4.86 4.09 11.30
N ARG A 141 4.59 5.35 10.95
CA ARG A 141 3.58 5.70 9.92
C ARG A 141 3.92 5.08 8.58
N ARG A 142 5.19 5.17 8.17
CA ARG A 142 5.67 4.58 6.91
C ARG A 142 5.55 3.06 6.92
N PHE A 143 5.92 2.44 8.04
CA PHE A 143 5.80 0.99 8.28
C PHE A 143 4.35 0.53 8.12
N ALA A 144 3.43 1.14 8.88
CA ALA A 144 2.00 0.87 8.78
C ALA A 144 1.49 0.98 7.33
N TYR A 145 1.84 2.07 6.63
CA TYR A 145 1.45 2.24 5.23
C TYR A 145 2.02 1.14 4.31
N ARG A 146 3.26 0.67 4.51
CA ARG A 146 3.83 -0.43 3.71
C ARG A 146 3.06 -1.73 3.87
N HIS A 147 2.57 -2.01 5.08
CA HIS A 147 1.80 -3.22 5.36
C HIS A 147 0.29 -3.07 5.13
N GLY A 148 -0.14 -2.04 4.37
CA GLY A 148 -1.54 -1.86 3.99
C GLY A 148 -2.43 -1.26 5.09
N PHE A 149 -1.84 -0.72 6.15
CA PHE A 149 -2.58 0.02 7.18
C PHE A 149 -2.77 1.47 6.72
N VAL A 150 -3.89 1.70 6.04
CA VAL A 150 -4.34 3.05 5.65
C VAL A 150 -5.35 3.58 6.67
N GLN A 151 -5.38 4.90 6.83
CA GLN A 151 -6.44 5.58 7.59
C GLN A 151 -7.80 5.17 7.01
N ARG A 152 -8.69 4.73 7.89
CA ARG A 152 -10.11 4.53 7.54
C ARG A 152 -10.86 5.77 7.99
N THR A 153 -11.72 6.29 7.12
CA THR A 153 -12.69 7.31 7.52
C THR A 153 -13.59 6.70 8.60
N PRO A 154 -13.64 7.29 9.81
CA PRO A 154 -14.64 6.92 10.79
C PRO A 154 -16.00 7.07 10.11
N SER A 155 -16.76 6.00 10.08
CA SER A 155 -18.16 6.04 9.65
C SER A 155 -18.98 5.89 10.91
N ASP A 156 -19.83 6.87 11.20
CA ASP A 156 -20.63 6.96 12.43
C ASP A 156 -21.61 5.77 12.63
N LEU A 157 -21.67 4.85 11.67
CA LEU A 157 -22.49 3.62 11.67
C LEU A 157 -21.75 2.35 12.14
N LYS A 158 -20.47 2.41 12.52
CA LYS A 158 -19.71 1.20 12.88
C LYS A 158 -19.74 0.95 14.38
N GLU A 159 -20.72 0.15 14.80
CA GLU A 159 -20.71 -0.55 16.08
C GLU A 159 -19.56 -1.58 16.15
N LYS A 160 -19.15 -1.95 17.36
CA LYS A 160 -18.11 -2.97 17.55
C LYS A 160 -18.57 -4.30 16.96
N LEU A 161 -17.64 -5.01 16.31
CA LEU A 161 -17.94 -6.30 15.69
C LEU A 161 -18.47 -7.32 16.71
N THR A 162 -17.93 -7.31 17.94
CA THR A 162 -18.39 -8.18 19.04
C THR A 162 -19.86 -7.97 19.36
N ASP A 163 -20.28 -6.71 19.42
CA ASP A 163 -21.61 -6.31 19.84
C ASP A 163 -22.62 -6.62 18.73
N LEU A 164 -22.23 -6.44 17.46
CA LEU A 164 -23.00 -6.85 16.30
C LEU A 164 -23.19 -8.38 16.22
N VAL A 165 -22.16 -9.15 16.58
CA VAL A 165 -22.25 -10.62 16.61
C VAL A 165 -23.19 -11.08 17.72
N ALA A 166 -23.07 -10.51 18.91
CA ALA A 166 -23.98 -10.81 20.02
C ALA A 166 -25.44 -10.48 19.67
N LEU A 167 -25.69 -9.28 19.12
CA LEU A 167 -27.04 -8.85 18.71
C LEU A 167 -27.62 -9.76 17.62
N ARG A 168 -26.80 -10.15 16.63
CA ARG A 168 -27.21 -11.13 15.60
C ARG A 168 -27.64 -12.45 16.23
N ASP A 169 -26.87 -12.97 17.17
CA ASP A 169 -27.12 -14.28 17.76
C ASP A 169 -28.35 -14.24 18.68
N GLU A 170 -28.53 -13.18 19.48
CA GLU A 170 -29.74 -12.94 20.26
C GLU A 170 -30.98 -12.82 19.38
N PHE A 171 -30.89 -12.06 18.28
CA PHE A 171 -31.99 -11.94 17.33
C PHE A 171 -32.32 -13.28 16.66
N ALA A 172 -31.30 -14.07 16.31
CA ALA A 172 -31.49 -15.38 15.71
C ALA A 172 -32.19 -16.36 16.66
N GLU A 173 -31.85 -16.35 17.95
CA GLU A 173 -32.53 -17.13 18.98
C GLU A 173 -34.01 -16.70 19.11
N MET A 174 -34.28 -15.40 19.27
CA MET A 174 -35.65 -14.87 19.35
C MET A 174 -36.48 -15.20 18.10
N PHE A 175 -35.87 -15.09 16.91
CA PHE A 175 -36.55 -15.41 15.65
C PHE A 175 -36.91 -16.89 15.58
N LYS A 176 -35.97 -17.79 15.92
CA LYS A 176 -36.22 -19.24 15.94
C LYS A 176 -37.32 -19.59 16.91
N GLU A 177 -37.31 -19.05 18.13
CA GLU A 177 -38.34 -19.33 19.13
C GLU A 177 -39.73 -18.89 18.67
N LYS A 178 -39.83 -17.67 18.13
CA LYS A 178 -41.11 -17.08 17.69
C LYS A 178 -41.71 -17.77 16.46
N TYR A 179 -40.88 -18.29 15.56
CA TYR A 179 -41.33 -18.84 14.28
C TYR A 179 -41.07 -20.35 14.10
N VAL A 180 -40.74 -21.09 15.18
CA VAL A 180 -40.44 -22.54 15.12
C VAL A 180 -41.56 -23.39 14.49
N GLY A 181 -42.82 -22.95 14.62
CA GLY A 181 -43.99 -23.64 14.08
C GLY A 181 -44.29 -23.34 12.60
N TYR A 182 -43.57 -22.41 11.98
CA TYR A 182 -43.75 -22.07 10.57
C TYR A 182 -42.77 -22.88 9.71
N GLU A 183 -43.25 -23.44 8.62
CA GLU A 183 -42.40 -24.11 7.64
C GLU A 183 -41.57 -23.06 6.88
N ALA A 184 -40.32 -23.38 6.53
CA ALA A 184 -39.43 -22.48 5.82
C ALA A 184 -40.00 -21.98 4.47
N SER A 185 -40.90 -22.76 3.86
CA SER A 185 -41.66 -22.42 2.65
C SER A 185 -42.54 -21.17 2.78
N THR A 186 -42.86 -20.77 4.02
CA THR A 186 -43.75 -19.64 4.33
C THR A 186 -42.99 -18.35 4.67
N VAL A 187 -41.65 -18.40 4.73
CA VAL A 187 -40.80 -17.25 5.04
C VAL A 187 -40.35 -16.59 3.74
N PHE A 188 -40.82 -15.37 3.49
CA PHE A 188 -40.44 -14.58 2.33
C PHE A 188 -39.46 -13.48 2.71
N ASN A 189 -38.33 -13.39 2.02
CA ASN A 189 -37.39 -12.28 2.18
C ASN A 189 -37.88 -11.07 1.38
N THR A 190 -37.87 -9.89 2.00
CA THR A 190 -38.19 -8.63 1.32
C THR A 190 -37.12 -7.60 1.66
N ASP A 191 -36.37 -7.14 0.68
CA ASP A 191 -35.43 -6.02 0.81
C ASP A 191 -35.67 -4.98 -0.29
N LYS A 192 -35.21 -3.75 -0.04
CA LYS A 192 -35.17 -2.71 -1.07
C LYS A 192 -33.74 -2.57 -1.54
N THR A 193 -33.47 -3.02 -2.75
CA THR A 193 -32.20 -2.74 -3.43
C THR A 193 -32.30 -1.38 -4.12
N GLY A 194 -31.44 -0.44 -3.74
CA GLY A 194 -31.33 0.85 -4.41
C GLY A 194 -30.75 0.70 -5.81
N ILE A 195 -31.52 1.08 -6.83
CA ILE A 195 -31.01 1.15 -8.21
C ILE A 195 -30.37 2.52 -8.39
N TYR A 196 -29.04 2.54 -8.50
CA TYR A 196 -28.31 3.75 -8.85
C TYR A 196 -28.28 3.86 -10.38
N PHE A 197 -29.00 4.86 -10.91
CA PHE A 197 -28.74 5.30 -12.27
C PHE A 197 -27.37 5.98 -12.28
N ASP A 198 -26.53 5.61 -13.26
CA ASP A 198 -25.17 6.12 -13.47
C ASP A 198 -25.20 7.65 -13.61
N MET A 199 -25.17 8.35 -12.48
CA MET A 199 -25.07 9.79 -12.42
C MET A 199 -23.57 10.08 -12.34
N PRO A 200 -22.94 10.63 -13.39
CA PRO A 200 -21.52 10.90 -13.37
C PRO A 200 -21.22 11.80 -12.17
N PRO A 201 -20.12 11.56 -11.44
CA PRO A 201 -19.84 12.30 -10.23
C PRO A 201 -19.74 13.78 -10.59
N SER A 202 -20.68 14.59 -10.10
CA SER A 202 -20.52 16.04 -10.13
C SER A 202 -19.29 16.35 -9.29
N LYS A 203 -18.19 16.72 -9.95
CA LYS A 203 -17.01 17.25 -9.28
C LYS A 203 -17.45 18.52 -8.55
N THR A 204 -17.80 18.41 -7.28
CA THR A 204 -17.80 19.54 -6.36
C THR A 204 -16.39 19.61 -5.80
N ALA A 205 -15.58 20.45 -6.44
CA ALA A 205 -14.36 20.97 -5.84
C ALA A 205 -14.77 21.90 -4.70
N PHE A 206 -14.43 21.53 -3.46
CA PHE A 206 -14.22 22.43 -2.34
C PHE A 206 -13.11 21.85 -1.47
#